data_AF-A0A932VMT7-F1
#
_entry.id   AF-A0A932VMT7-F1
#
_cell.length_a   1.000
_cell.length_b   1.000
_cell.length_c   1.000
_cell.angle_alpha   90.00
_cell.angle_beta   90.00
_cell.angle_gamma   90.00
#
_symmetry.space_group_name_H-M   'P 1'
#
loop_
_entity.id
_entity.type
_entity.pdbx_description
1 polymer ?
#
loop_
_entity_poly.entity_id
_entity_poly.type
_entity_poly.pdbx_seq_one_letter_code
_entity_poly.pdbx_strand_id
1 'polypeptide(L)'
;MPPIQGISGAGEVRTSGGIILPQGALDIVSASASLTDAVSVSDSKGLQENFSTGFLERAQANKARFMAEKPWMQFLSEYIPQVEQNPRKYLRQVARYFLDAVEYWDKVCGVEPNKKVKVTGGGLIHPYAFVTKPWEPKELVDKELVQDQLVFWNDLIEQMKVVSRKKHPNKMIVVHGPNATGKSLTFDTMFGMLEAYSKTDEGALYTYEWVFGNMPGNMGFHSSAESQKKGEKIDRADVAISIPAGKNANPIFLLDKSERVELLKRLNAGGKIPEDLNTDYLLSAEANDLSRRVYESLLGLYEGDVESVLNHVHVVRWTYSAQGRRGLVLIQPNVTPNTKLVEVTPEINWDDLPRPIVNAFRNAGIHMIEGDEAEANHGLIVYDDFLKDAVQGEHIGSMDEFLHLLRFAEKGKTTISTTTTKGRGAHAVDETFDVLMFGTTNDDTLMLLEEKYSEWPSLNARLLKVAMWMARVYRPVTEIFRPQLLQLVPPKSNRHISPNALESFGLWVTMTYLFPPQNPNYYNSLPHIDESIKPRLNALLKSKMSILEKALLYQREDINSYRLSTDDRGYSQEEKQLLEAHTRCE
;
A
#
# COMPACT_ATOMS: atom_id res chain seq x y z
N MET A 1 43.16 -14.28 28.79
CA MET A 1 43.47 -13.86 27.40
C MET A 1 43.23 -12.35 27.29
N PRO A 2 43.98 -11.62 26.43
CA PRO A 2 44.33 -10.20 26.60
C PRO A 2 43.12 -9.24 26.50
N PRO A 3 43.26 -7.96 26.92
CA PRO A 3 42.19 -6.98 26.82
C PRO A 3 41.97 -6.66 25.33
N ILE A 4 40.77 -6.94 24.83
CA ILE A 4 40.37 -6.48 23.49
C ILE A 4 39.88 -5.05 23.66
N GLN A 5 40.52 -4.17 22.90
CA GLN A 5 40.31 -2.73 22.80
C GLN A 5 38.82 -2.38 22.71
N GLY A 6 38.39 -1.41 23.53
CA GLY A 6 37.08 -0.82 23.41
C GLY A 6 36.90 -0.19 22.03
N ILE A 7 35.87 -0.63 21.31
CA ILE A 7 35.31 0.13 20.20
C ILE A 7 34.50 1.27 20.85
N SER A 8 35.21 2.34 21.20
CA SER A 8 34.61 3.64 21.44
C SER A 8 34.18 4.23 20.08
N GLY A 9 32.89 4.50 19.90
CA GLY A 9 32.47 5.37 18.80
C GLY A 9 31.11 5.07 18.17
N ALA A 10 30.03 5.19 18.93
CA ALA A 10 28.74 5.59 18.39
C ALA A 10 28.28 6.80 19.20
N GLY A 11 28.87 7.96 18.90
CA GLY A 11 28.58 9.21 19.59
C GLY A 11 27.24 9.77 19.14
N GLU A 12 26.22 9.64 19.98
CA GLU A 12 25.00 10.46 19.89
C GLU A 12 25.39 11.94 20.07
N VAL A 13 25.24 12.75 19.02
CA VAL A 13 25.37 14.20 19.16
C VAL A 13 24.03 14.74 19.67
N ARG A 14 23.92 14.85 21.00
CA ARG A 14 22.81 15.57 21.63
C ARG A 14 23.02 17.07 21.48
N THR A 15 22.07 17.76 20.85
CA THR A 15 22.01 19.21 20.89
C THR A 15 21.56 19.67 22.28
N SER A 16 21.98 20.86 22.71
CA SER A 16 21.70 21.44 24.04
C SER A 16 20.21 21.57 24.38
N GLY A 17 19.31 21.43 23.40
CA GLY A 17 17.85 21.49 23.56
C GLY A 17 17.14 20.13 23.69
N GLY A 18 17.85 19.00 23.75
CA GLY A 18 17.23 17.68 23.92
C GLY A 18 16.51 17.14 22.68
N ILE A 19 16.76 17.71 21.50
CA ILE A 19 16.24 17.19 20.23
C ILE A 19 17.09 15.97 19.85
N ILE A 20 16.44 14.80 19.77
CA ILE A 20 17.02 13.58 19.21
C ILE A 20 16.83 13.65 17.70
N LEU A 21 17.87 14.07 16.98
CA LEU A 21 17.89 13.99 15.52
C LEU A 21 18.45 12.61 15.13
N PRO A 22 17.83 11.91 14.17
CA PRO A 22 18.40 10.70 13.59
C PRO A 22 19.80 11.00 13.01
N GLN A 23 20.78 10.10 13.20
CA GLN A 23 22.14 10.20 12.65
C GLN A 23 22.12 10.10 11.12
N GLY A 24 21.74 11.20 10.48
CA GLY A 24 21.59 11.35 9.03
C GLY A 24 20.86 12.64 8.64
N ALA A 25 20.15 13.27 9.60
CA ALA A 25 19.46 14.54 9.38
C ALA A 25 20.41 15.71 9.03
N LEU A 26 21.70 15.61 9.40
CA LEU A 26 22.73 16.61 9.06
C LEU A 26 23.36 16.37 7.67
N ASP A 27 23.38 15.13 7.17
CA ASP A 27 24.02 14.80 5.89
C ASP A 27 23.12 15.09 4.68
N ILE A 28 21.80 15.13 4.87
CA ILE A 28 20.82 15.49 3.83
C ILE A 28 21.00 16.95 3.34
N VAL A 29 21.64 17.80 4.13
CA VAL A 29 21.96 19.19 3.75
C VAL A 29 23.08 19.26 2.70
N SER A 30 23.90 18.20 2.57
CA SER A 30 25.08 18.18 1.67
C SER A 30 24.86 17.52 0.31
N ALA A 31 23.79 16.73 0.14
CA ALA A 31 23.55 15.94 -1.07
C ALA A 31 22.95 16.72 -2.26
N SER A 32 22.75 18.04 -2.14
CA SER A 32 22.30 18.92 -3.24
C SER A 32 23.42 19.69 -3.93
N ALA A 33 24.68 19.52 -3.53
CA ALA A 33 25.83 20.20 -4.13
C ALA A 33 26.84 19.19 -4.68
N SER A 34 26.61 18.72 -5.91
CA SER A 34 27.68 18.10 -6.68
C SER A 34 27.71 18.69 -8.09
N LEU A 35 28.61 19.67 -8.29
CA LEU A 35 29.32 19.96 -9.54
C LEU A 35 30.49 20.92 -9.22
N THR A 36 31.72 20.38 -9.32
CA THR A 36 33.03 21.03 -9.60
C THR A 36 33.51 22.17 -8.69
N ASP A 37 34.52 21.95 -7.85
CA ASP A 37 35.96 22.05 -8.16
C ASP A 37 36.82 21.95 -6.87
N ALA A 38 38.04 21.46 -7.03
CA ALA A 38 38.99 21.21 -5.95
C ALA A 38 39.51 22.50 -5.31
N VAL A 39 39.28 22.70 -4.00
CA VAL A 39 40.09 23.60 -3.16
C VAL A 39 40.23 23.02 -1.73
N SER A 40 41.44 23.16 -1.23
CA SER A 40 42.03 22.71 0.03
C SER A 40 41.23 22.95 1.31
N VAL A 41 41.35 21.98 2.19
CA VAL A 41 40.99 22.01 3.62
C VAL A 41 41.78 23.10 4.35
N SER A 42 41.14 24.23 4.65
CA SER A 42 41.44 25.09 5.80
C SER A 42 40.38 26.20 5.89
N ASP A 43 39.40 26.06 6.79
CA ASP A 43 38.90 27.15 7.63
C ASP A 43 37.63 26.74 8.39
N SER A 44 37.80 26.40 9.66
CA SER A 44 36.75 26.10 10.63
C SER A 44 36.11 27.40 11.18
N LYS A 45 35.49 28.21 10.30
CA LYS A 45 34.69 29.41 10.67
C LYS A 45 33.54 29.66 9.69
N GLY A 46 32.59 28.73 9.58
CA GLY A 46 31.46 28.87 8.64
C GLY A 46 30.15 28.17 9.04
N LEU A 47 29.92 27.87 10.31
CA LEU A 47 28.72 27.13 10.76
C LEU A 47 27.82 28.00 11.65
N GLN A 48 27.28 29.07 11.07
CA GLN A 48 26.01 29.69 11.49
C GLN A 48 25.36 30.32 10.25
N GLU A 49 25.03 29.50 9.25
CA GLU A 49 23.98 29.93 8.33
C GLU A 49 22.65 29.89 9.09
N ASN A 50 22.04 31.06 9.29
CA ASN A 50 20.69 31.17 9.82
C ASN A 50 19.76 30.34 8.92
N PHE A 51 19.04 29.36 9.48
CA PHE A 51 18.08 28.55 8.71
C PHE A 51 17.08 29.44 7.94
N SER A 52 16.73 30.59 8.52
CA SER A 52 15.86 31.62 7.93
C SER A 52 16.45 32.31 6.69
N THR A 53 17.76 32.55 6.62
CA THR A 53 18.36 33.30 5.51
C THR A 53 18.41 32.52 4.19
N GLY A 54 18.45 31.17 4.26
CA GLY A 54 18.42 30.30 3.07
C GLY A 54 17.07 29.66 2.74
N PHE A 55 16.00 29.97 3.50
CA PHE A 55 14.69 29.34 3.30
C PHE A 55 14.08 29.70 1.93
N LEU A 56 14.16 30.96 1.52
CA LEU A 56 13.62 31.43 0.24
C LEU A 56 14.34 30.78 -0.95
N GLU A 57 15.66 30.64 -0.89
CA GLU A 57 16.44 29.96 -1.92
C GLU A 57 16.08 28.47 -2.01
N ARG A 58 15.91 27.78 -0.87
CA ARG A 58 15.42 26.39 -0.86
C ARG A 58 13.99 26.28 -1.38
N ALA A 59 13.11 27.22 -1.06
CA ALA A 59 11.75 27.27 -1.59
C ALA A 59 11.74 27.51 -3.11
N GLN A 60 12.62 28.37 -3.62
CA GLN A 60 12.81 28.59 -5.06
C GLN A 60 13.41 27.36 -5.75
N ALA A 61 14.39 26.69 -5.14
CA ALA A 61 14.94 25.44 -5.65
C ALA A 61 13.88 24.32 -5.67
N ASN A 62 13.01 24.24 -4.65
CA ASN A 62 11.88 23.33 -4.63
C ASN A 62 10.86 23.66 -5.72
N LYS A 63 10.56 24.95 -5.95
CA LYS A 63 9.73 25.39 -7.07
C LYS A 63 10.35 25.03 -8.41
N ALA A 64 11.67 25.20 -8.57
CA ALA A 64 12.37 24.87 -9.80
C ALA A 64 12.39 23.35 -10.05
N ARG A 65 12.63 22.53 -9.02
CA ARG A 65 12.49 21.06 -9.09
C ARG A 65 11.07 20.65 -9.45
N PHE A 66 10.08 21.22 -8.77
CA PHE A 66 8.65 21.01 -9.04
C PHE A 66 8.25 21.39 -10.47
N MET A 67 8.81 22.47 -11.03
CA MET A 67 8.58 22.89 -12.41
C MET A 67 9.33 22.03 -13.43
N ALA A 68 10.55 21.59 -13.12
CA ALA A 68 11.38 20.76 -13.99
C ALA A 68 10.84 19.33 -14.13
N GLU A 69 10.22 18.79 -13.08
CA GLU A 69 9.54 17.50 -13.07
C GLU A 69 8.24 17.48 -13.91
N LYS A 70 7.82 18.64 -14.48
CA LYS A 70 6.58 18.85 -15.26
C LYS A 70 5.44 17.90 -14.87
N PRO A 71 4.91 18.00 -13.64
CA PRO A 71 3.96 17.02 -13.13
C PRO A 71 2.57 17.12 -13.76
N TRP A 72 2.29 18.02 -14.70
CA TRP A 72 0.96 18.15 -15.30
C TRP A 72 1.03 18.09 -16.82
N MET A 73 0.10 17.32 -17.39
CA MET A 73 -0.32 17.44 -18.78
C MET A 73 -1.58 18.27 -18.75
N GLN A 74 -1.53 19.50 -19.23
CA GLN A 74 -2.64 20.41 -18.98
C GLN A 74 -3.88 20.02 -19.77
N PHE A 75 -3.72 19.33 -20.90
CA PHE A 75 -4.83 18.96 -21.76
C PHE A 75 -4.85 17.46 -22.05
N LEU A 76 -6.04 16.92 -22.29
CA LEU A 76 -6.20 15.54 -22.75
C LEU A 76 -5.42 15.28 -24.06
N SER A 77 -5.31 16.29 -24.93
CA SER A 77 -4.51 16.20 -26.17
C SER A 77 -3.01 15.98 -25.94
N GLU A 78 -2.49 16.33 -24.76
CA GLU A 78 -1.09 16.04 -24.37
C GLU A 78 -0.96 14.64 -23.77
N TYR A 79 -2.02 14.16 -23.12
CA TYR A 79 -2.09 12.83 -22.49
C TYR A 79 -2.13 11.69 -23.51
N ILE A 80 -2.94 11.80 -24.56
CA ILE A 80 -3.10 10.72 -25.54
C ILE A 80 -1.78 10.33 -26.25
N PRO A 81 -0.94 11.27 -26.73
CA PRO A 81 0.37 10.93 -27.27
C PRO A 81 1.28 10.22 -26.25
N GLN A 82 1.19 10.57 -24.97
CA GLN A 82 1.94 9.90 -23.91
C GLN A 82 1.46 8.46 -23.68
N VAL A 83 0.15 8.23 -23.74
CA VAL A 83 -0.46 6.88 -23.75
C VAL A 83 0.06 6.07 -24.93
N GLU A 84 0.15 6.65 -26.13
CA GLU A 84 0.68 5.98 -27.32
C GLU A 84 2.18 5.64 -27.24
N GLN A 85 2.94 6.41 -26.47
CA GLN A 85 4.36 6.17 -26.24
C GLN A 85 4.59 5.09 -25.17
N ASN A 86 3.83 5.12 -24.08
CA ASN A 86 3.99 4.18 -22.97
C ASN A 86 2.64 3.74 -22.39
N PRO A 87 1.89 2.86 -23.07
CA PRO A 87 0.56 2.46 -22.64
C PRO A 87 0.56 1.75 -21.28
N ARG A 88 1.64 1.04 -20.92
CA ARG A 88 1.76 0.38 -19.60
C ARG A 88 1.65 1.39 -18.46
N LYS A 89 2.36 2.51 -18.55
CA LYS A 89 2.40 3.53 -17.50
C LYS A 89 1.04 4.21 -17.32
N TYR A 90 0.35 4.50 -18.42
CA TYR A 90 -0.86 5.33 -18.41
C TYR A 90 -2.18 4.56 -18.40
N LEU A 91 -2.21 3.26 -18.77
CA LEU A 91 -3.46 2.48 -18.89
C LEU A 91 -3.58 1.31 -17.89
N ARG A 92 -2.62 1.17 -16.98
CA ARG A 92 -2.65 0.11 -15.96
C ARG A 92 -3.84 0.29 -15.01
N GLN A 93 -4.49 -0.82 -14.67
CA GLN A 93 -5.43 -0.93 -13.56
C GLN A 93 -4.68 -1.03 -12.22
N VAL A 94 -5.37 -0.81 -11.10
CA VAL A 94 -4.75 -0.80 -9.76
C VAL A 94 -3.97 -2.08 -9.43
N ALA A 95 -4.48 -3.26 -9.82
CA ALA A 95 -3.81 -4.53 -9.54
C ALA A 95 -2.45 -4.64 -10.27
N ARG A 96 -2.38 -4.15 -11.51
CA ARG A 96 -1.13 -4.10 -12.29
C ARG A 96 -0.20 -3.00 -11.76
N TYR A 97 -0.76 -1.85 -11.35
CA TYR A 97 -0.02 -0.80 -10.68
C TYR A 97 0.69 -1.31 -9.42
N PHE A 98 -0.01 -2.09 -8.59
CA PHE A 98 0.56 -2.70 -7.39
C PHE A 98 1.75 -3.63 -7.74
N LEU A 99 1.61 -4.47 -8.77
CA LEU A 99 2.70 -5.34 -9.22
C LEU A 99 3.88 -4.57 -9.80
N ASP A 100 3.62 -3.48 -10.54
CA ASP A 100 4.68 -2.58 -11.00
C ASP A 100 5.46 -1.96 -9.84
N ALA A 101 4.78 -1.59 -8.74
CA ALA A 101 5.44 -1.06 -7.55
C ALA A 101 6.39 -2.10 -6.93
N VAL A 102 5.93 -3.36 -6.83
CA VAL A 102 6.76 -4.47 -6.33
C VAL A 102 8.01 -4.66 -7.21
N GLU A 103 7.82 -4.77 -8.53
CA GLU A 103 8.90 -4.93 -9.51
C GLU A 103 9.87 -3.73 -9.49
N TYR A 104 9.35 -2.52 -9.30
CA TYR A 104 10.16 -1.30 -9.19
C TYR A 104 11.10 -1.37 -7.98
N TRP A 105 10.57 -1.72 -6.80
CA TRP A 105 11.40 -1.80 -5.60
C TRP A 105 12.41 -2.93 -5.64
N ASP A 106 12.08 -4.07 -6.26
CA ASP A 106 13.03 -5.15 -6.52
C ASP A 106 14.19 -4.64 -7.39
N LYS A 107 13.87 -3.94 -8.50
CA LYS A 107 14.87 -3.34 -9.38
C LYS A 107 15.76 -2.33 -8.65
N VAL A 108 15.17 -1.41 -7.89
CA VAL A 108 15.89 -0.37 -7.13
C VAL A 108 16.85 -0.99 -6.11
N CYS A 109 16.44 -2.11 -5.48
CA CYS A 109 17.24 -2.80 -4.47
C CYS A 109 18.15 -3.90 -5.04
N GLY A 110 18.19 -4.08 -6.37
CA GLY A 110 19.03 -5.09 -7.02
C GLY A 110 18.58 -6.54 -6.78
N VAL A 111 17.30 -6.78 -6.55
CA VAL A 111 16.71 -8.11 -6.47
C VAL A 111 16.35 -8.57 -7.89
N GLU A 112 17.03 -9.60 -8.38
CA GLU A 112 16.75 -10.16 -9.72
C GLU A 112 15.36 -10.84 -9.75
N PRO A 113 14.57 -10.72 -10.83
CA PRO A 113 13.22 -11.28 -10.92
C PRO A 113 13.14 -12.80 -10.64
N ASN A 114 14.18 -13.54 -11.03
CA ASN A 114 14.26 -14.99 -10.85
C ASN A 114 14.99 -15.40 -9.55
N LYS A 115 15.40 -14.43 -8.72
CA LYS A 115 16.05 -14.71 -7.44
C LYS A 115 15.10 -15.51 -6.56
N LYS A 116 15.61 -16.62 -6.04
CA LYS A 116 14.89 -17.47 -5.10
C LYS A 116 15.76 -17.75 -3.88
N VAL A 117 15.14 -17.67 -2.71
CA VAL A 117 15.76 -17.99 -1.43
C VAL A 117 15.02 -19.18 -0.82
N LYS A 118 15.79 -20.09 -0.24
CA LYS A 118 15.24 -21.26 0.46
C LYS A 118 14.82 -20.85 1.86
N VAL A 119 13.53 -20.96 2.17
CA VAL A 119 13.01 -20.77 3.53
C VAL A 119 12.97 -22.10 4.29
N THR A 120 13.19 -22.05 5.60
CA THR A 120 13.21 -23.25 6.44
C THR A 120 11.82 -23.89 6.47
N GLY A 121 11.73 -25.17 6.09
CA GLY A 121 10.46 -25.89 6.02
C GLY A 121 9.54 -25.49 4.87
N GLY A 122 10.02 -24.66 3.93
CA GLY A 122 9.26 -24.20 2.76
C GLY A 122 10.01 -24.40 1.43
N GLY A 123 9.36 -23.99 0.34
CA GLY A 123 9.92 -24.01 -1.01
C GLY A 123 10.91 -22.87 -1.27
N LEU A 124 11.26 -22.73 -2.55
CA LEU A 124 12.03 -21.60 -3.07
C LEU A 124 11.09 -20.41 -3.29
N ILE A 125 11.29 -19.34 -2.54
CA ILE A 125 10.44 -18.14 -2.60
C ILE A 125 11.23 -16.92 -3.08
N HIS A 126 10.53 -15.94 -3.64
CA HIS A 126 11.17 -14.70 -4.08
C HIS A 126 11.35 -13.73 -2.90
N PRO A 127 12.55 -13.18 -2.67
CA PRO A 127 12.81 -12.26 -1.56
C PRO A 127 12.48 -10.82 -1.98
N TYR A 128 11.19 -10.48 -2.07
CA TYR A 128 10.74 -9.15 -2.45
C TYR A 128 11.47 -8.07 -1.64
N ALA A 129 11.92 -7.00 -2.27
CA ALA A 129 12.72 -5.97 -1.63
C ALA A 129 11.87 -4.99 -0.80
N PHE A 130 10.64 -4.71 -1.23
CA PHE A 130 9.76 -3.70 -0.61
C PHE A 130 9.47 -3.99 0.86
N VAL A 131 9.52 -5.27 1.27
CA VAL A 131 9.35 -5.71 2.67
C VAL A 131 10.38 -5.12 3.63
N THR A 132 11.54 -4.68 3.12
CA THR A 132 12.58 -3.98 3.91
C THR A 132 12.32 -2.47 4.03
N LYS A 133 11.20 -2.00 3.47
CA LYS A 133 10.80 -0.59 3.42
C LYS A 133 11.96 0.30 2.96
N PRO A 134 12.48 0.12 1.72
CA PRO A 134 13.62 0.88 1.22
C PRO A 134 13.37 2.38 1.12
N TRP A 135 12.11 2.82 1.08
CA TRP A 135 11.70 4.22 1.12
C TRP A 135 11.80 4.87 2.51
N GLU A 136 11.92 4.07 3.58
CA GLU A 136 12.08 4.58 4.94
C GLU A 136 13.56 4.73 5.32
N PRO A 137 13.93 5.81 6.06
CA PRO A 137 15.27 5.99 6.62
C PRO A 137 15.71 4.74 7.40
N LYS A 138 16.98 4.36 7.24
CA LYS A 138 17.53 3.13 7.86
C LYS A 138 17.48 3.13 9.39
N GLU A 139 17.40 4.30 10.00
CA GLU A 139 17.44 4.49 11.46
C GLU A 139 16.10 4.23 12.17
N LEU A 140 14.99 4.10 11.42
CA LEU A 140 13.65 3.97 12.01
C LEU A 140 13.19 2.52 12.21
N VAL A 141 13.83 1.53 11.57
CA VAL A 141 13.42 0.13 11.63
C VAL A 141 14.64 -0.78 11.51
N ASP A 142 14.89 -1.65 12.50
CA ASP A 142 15.86 -2.73 12.38
C ASP A 142 15.31 -3.74 11.34
N LYS A 143 15.96 -3.84 10.18
CA LYS A 143 15.38 -4.38 8.94
C LYS A 143 15.51 -5.90 8.81
N GLU A 144 15.81 -6.63 9.89
CA GLU A 144 15.89 -8.08 9.82
C GLU A 144 14.50 -8.70 9.63
N LEU A 145 14.27 -9.13 8.38
CA LEU A 145 13.05 -9.78 7.94
C LEU A 145 12.76 -11.05 8.73
N VAL A 146 11.51 -11.19 9.16
CA VAL A 146 10.96 -12.48 9.55
C VAL A 146 10.85 -13.34 8.29
N GLN A 147 11.70 -14.35 8.15
CA GLN A 147 11.71 -15.25 6.97
C GLN A 147 10.33 -15.88 6.69
N ASP A 148 9.52 -16.12 7.73
CA ASP A 148 8.18 -16.69 7.58
C ASP A 148 7.17 -15.69 6.98
N GLN A 149 7.39 -14.38 7.13
CA GLN A 149 6.55 -13.37 6.46
C GLN A 149 6.79 -13.33 4.94
N LEU A 150 7.96 -13.78 4.46
CA LEU A 150 8.22 -13.84 3.02
C LEU A 150 7.32 -14.88 2.33
N VAL A 151 6.94 -15.96 3.02
CA VAL A 151 5.96 -16.95 2.49
C VAL A 151 4.62 -16.26 2.27
N PHE A 152 4.13 -15.56 3.29
CA PHE A 152 2.91 -14.75 3.20
C PHE A 152 2.95 -13.76 2.03
N TRP A 153 4.06 -13.02 1.87
CA TRP A 153 4.19 -12.08 0.76
C TRP A 153 4.16 -12.77 -0.60
N ASN A 154 4.78 -13.94 -0.76
CA ASN A 154 4.72 -14.68 -2.03
C ASN A 154 3.30 -15.15 -2.34
N ASP A 155 2.59 -15.72 -1.37
CA ASP A 155 1.20 -16.14 -1.54
C ASP A 155 0.30 -14.94 -1.91
N LEU A 156 0.49 -13.81 -1.23
CA LEU A 156 -0.23 -12.57 -1.51
C LEU A 156 0.03 -12.06 -2.94
N ILE A 157 1.31 -12.00 -3.36
CA ILE A 157 1.67 -11.54 -4.70
C ILE A 157 1.14 -12.49 -5.78
N GLU A 158 1.08 -13.80 -5.52
CA GLU A 158 0.43 -14.76 -6.43
C GLU A 158 -1.07 -14.48 -6.57
N GLN A 159 -1.79 -14.23 -5.47
CA GLN A 159 -3.20 -13.82 -5.55
C GLN A 159 -3.36 -12.50 -6.32
N MET A 160 -2.46 -11.54 -6.12
CA MET A 160 -2.47 -10.27 -6.85
C MET A 160 -2.26 -10.45 -8.36
N LYS A 161 -1.39 -11.37 -8.79
CA LYS A 161 -1.22 -11.74 -10.20
C LYS A 161 -2.47 -12.39 -10.81
N VAL A 162 -3.21 -13.17 -10.02
CA VAL A 162 -4.50 -13.73 -10.47
C VAL A 162 -5.53 -12.63 -10.62
N VAL A 163 -5.62 -11.71 -9.65
CA VAL A 163 -6.53 -10.56 -9.68
C VAL A 163 -6.21 -9.63 -10.86
N SER A 164 -4.92 -9.41 -11.18
CA SER A 164 -4.52 -8.48 -12.23
C SER A 164 -4.93 -8.93 -13.65
N ARG A 165 -5.22 -10.22 -13.85
CA ARG A 165 -5.65 -10.77 -15.14
C ARG A 165 -7.17 -10.70 -15.34
N LYS A 166 -7.93 -10.42 -14.28
CA LYS A 166 -9.38 -10.35 -14.36
C LYS A 166 -9.83 -8.96 -14.79
N LYS A 167 -10.89 -8.90 -15.59
CA LYS A 167 -11.57 -7.68 -16.05
C LYS A 167 -11.80 -6.64 -14.95
N HIS A 168 -12.16 -7.08 -13.74
CA HIS A 168 -12.24 -6.25 -12.54
C HIS A 168 -11.63 -7.02 -11.37
N PRO A 169 -11.05 -6.33 -10.36
CA PRO A 169 -10.63 -6.94 -9.11
C PRO A 169 -11.85 -7.40 -8.30
N ASN A 170 -12.41 -8.55 -8.69
CA ASN A 170 -13.74 -8.98 -8.26
C ASN A 170 -13.73 -9.92 -7.04
N LYS A 171 -12.73 -9.79 -6.17
CA LYS A 171 -12.63 -10.55 -4.92
C LYS A 171 -11.96 -9.70 -3.86
N MET A 172 -12.42 -9.86 -2.63
CA MET A 172 -11.77 -9.29 -1.45
C MET A 172 -10.66 -10.23 -0.98
N ILE A 173 -9.44 -9.72 -0.83
CA ILE A 173 -8.32 -10.49 -0.30
C ILE A 173 -8.36 -10.38 1.23
N VAL A 174 -8.49 -11.52 1.90
CA VAL A 174 -8.59 -11.58 3.37
C VAL A 174 -7.30 -12.13 3.94
N VAL A 175 -6.57 -11.27 4.65
CA VAL A 175 -5.39 -11.64 5.43
C VAL A 175 -5.86 -12.14 6.79
N HIS A 176 -5.73 -13.44 7.03
CA HIS A 176 -6.13 -14.05 8.29
C HIS A 176 -4.94 -14.66 9.02
N GLY A 177 -4.99 -14.71 10.33
CA GLY A 177 -3.97 -15.35 11.14
C GLY A 177 -4.16 -15.07 12.63
N PRO A 178 -3.32 -15.63 13.50
CA PRO A 178 -3.37 -15.38 14.93
C PRO A 178 -3.20 -13.90 15.29
N ASN A 179 -3.55 -13.54 16.53
CA ASN A 179 -3.28 -12.21 17.05
C ASN A 179 -1.77 -11.92 17.03
N ALA A 180 -1.40 -10.64 16.85
CA ALA A 180 -0.02 -10.16 16.87
C ALA A 180 0.94 -10.77 15.82
N THR A 181 0.44 -11.21 14.65
CA THR A 181 1.28 -11.74 13.55
C THR A 181 1.74 -10.70 12.53
N GLY A 182 1.42 -9.42 12.73
CA GLY A 182 1.81 -8.32 11.84
C GLY A 182 0.81 -8.00 10.73
N LYS A 183 -0.46 -8.41 10.85
CA LYS A 183 -1.52 -8.14 9.87
C LYS A 183 -1.64 -6.66 9.53
N SER A 184 -1.65 -5.77 10.53
CA SER A 184 -1.69 -4.32 10.31
C SER A 184 -0.41 -3.79 9.67
N LEU A 185 0.76 -4.30 10.10
CA LEU A 185 2.07 -3.92 9.54
C LEU A 185 2.19 -4.24 8.04
N THR A 186 1.53 -5.30 7.56
CA THR A 186 1.41 -5.60 6.13
C THR A 186 0.83 -4.42 5.35
N PHE A 187 -0.27 -3.85 5.83
CA PHE A 187 -0.94 -2.74 5.14
C PHE A 187 -0.15 -1.45 5.26
N ASP A 188 0.50 -1.18 6.39
CA ASP A 188 1.45 -0.07 6.51
C ASP A 188 2.58 -0.18 5.48
N THR A 189 3.11 -1.39 5.28
CA THR A 189 4.16 -1.67 4.30
C THR A 189 3.64 -1.45 2.87
N MET A 190 2.45 -1.94 2.55
CA MET A 190 1.83 -1.76 1.23
C MET A 190 1.52 -0.28 0.94
N PHE A 191 0.99 0.44 1.94
CA PHE A 191 0.68 1.86 1.82
C PHE A 191 1.95 2.69 1.60
N GLY A 192 2.99 2.46 2.41
CA GLY A 192 4.29 3.11 2.23
C GLY A 192 4.92 2.81 0.87
N MET A 193 4.83 1.55 0.41
CA MET A 193 5.34 1.12 -0.90
C MET A 193 4.71 1.91 -2.04
N LEU A 194 3.38 2.00 -2.05
CA LEU A 194 2.61 2.65 -3.10
C LEU A 194 2.75 4.17 -3.05
N GLU A 195 2.74 4.74 -1.84
CA GLU A 195 2.96 6.18 -1.66
C GLU A 195 4.32 6.61 -2.18
N ALA A 196 5.39 5.90 -1.81
CA ALA A 196 6.73 6.18 -2.29
C ALA A 196 6.85 5.94 -3.81
N TYR A 197 6.26 4.86 -4.33
CA TYR A 197 6.26 4.58 -5.76
C TYR A 197 5.52 5.65 -6.57
N SER A 198 4.37 6.15 -6.11
CA SER A 198 3.60 7.17 -6.84
C SER A 198 4.31 8.51 -7.03
N LYS A 199 5.33 8.77 -6.21
CA LYS A 199 6.19 9.96 -6.29
C LYS A 199 7.28 9.81 -7.36
N THR A 200 7.53 8.59 -7.86
CA THR A 200 8.51 8.34 -8.93
C THR A 200 7.90 8.57 -10.31
N ASP A 201 8.74 8.70 -11.34
CA ASP A 201 8.26 8.86 -12.71
C ASP A 201 7.63 7.58 -13.26
N GLU A 202 8.13 6.40 -12.89
CA GLU A 202 7.53 5.11 -13.24
C GLU A 202 6.18 4.89 -12.56
N GLY A 203 6.02 5.40 -11.34
CA GLY A 203 4.79 5.31 -10.57
C GLY A 203 3.80 6.46 -10.79
N ALA A 204 4.06 7.38 -11.72
CA ALA A 204 3.17 8.52 -11.96
C ALA A 204 1.73 8.06 -12.28
N LEU A 205 0.78 8.74 -11.65
CA LEU A 205 -0.66 8.53 -11.77
C LEU A 205 -1.33 9.81 -12.24
N TYR A 206 -2.37 9.67 -13.05
CA TYR A 206 -3.11 10.80 -13.61
C TYR A 206 -4.59 10.61 -13.40
N THR A 207 -5.25 11.72 -13.14
CA THR A 207 -6.70 11.86 -13.17
C THR A 207 -7.04 13.16 -13.89
N TYR A 208 -8.28 13.62 -13.80
CA TYR A 208 -8.70 14.83 -14.49
C TYR A 208 -9.66 15.66 -13.65
N GLU A 209 -9.77 16.92 -14.04
CA GLU A 209 -10.72 17.88 -13.50
C GLU A 209 -11.39 18.62 -14.66
N TRP A 210 -12.65 18.99 -14.46
CA TRP A 210 -13.42 19.82 -15.38
C TRP A 210 -13.19 21.28 -15.04
N VAL A 211 -12.58 22.02 -15.96
CA VAL A 211 -12.21 23.42 -15.77
C VAL A 211 -13.09 24.36 -16.56
N PHE A 212 -13.34 25.52 -15.98
CA PHE A 212 -14.11 26.59 -16.58
C PHE A 212 -13.39 27.90 -16.35
N GLY A 213 -13.20 28.67 -17.42
CA GLY A 213 -12.44 29.91 -17.39
C GLY A 213 -13.26 31.11 -16.93
N ASN A 214 -12.57 32.17 -16.51
CA ASN A 214 -13.18 33.46 -16.24
C ASN A 214 -13.71 34.09 -17.53
N MET A 215 -14.95 34.58 -17.50
CA MET A 215 -15.45 35.47 -18.55
C MET A 215 -14.85 36.87 -18.38
N PRO A 216 -14.27 37.49 -19.43
CA PRO A 216 -14.06 38.92 -19.43
C PRO A 216 -15.42 39.61 -19.55
N GLY A 217 -16.10 39.88 -18.44
CA GLY A 217 -17.46 40.42 -18.51
C GLY A 217 -18.13 40.93 -17.24
N ASN A 218 -17.51 40.86 -16.06
CA ASN A 218 -18.12 41.39 -14.83
C ASN A 218 -17.51 42.71 -14.34
N MET A 219 -16.79 43.43 -15.21
CA MET A 219 -16.39 44.83 -14.99
C MET A 219 -16.88 45.70 -16.14
N GLY A 220 -17.99 46.39 -15.95
CA GLY A 220 -18.33 47.62 -16.66
C GLY A 220 -18.92 47.48 -18.05
N PHE A 221 -20.07 48.15 -18.24
CA PHE A 221 -20.57 48.58 -19.54
C PHE A 221 -19.43 49.09 -20.44
N HIS A 222 -19.34 48.54 -21.67
CA HIS A 222 -18.34 48.84 -22.72
C HIS A 222 -17.02 48.04 -22.70
N SER A 223 -17.12 46.75 -22.98
CA SER A 223 -16.14 46.11 -23.87
C SER A 223 -16.89 45.19 -24.84
N SER A 224 -16.67 45.41 -26.14
CA SER A 224 -17.19 44.59 -27.24
C SER A 224 -17.02 43.10 -26.93
N ALA A 225 -18.13 42.37 -27.01
CA ALA A 225 -18.26 40.93 -26.82
C ALA A 225 -17.59 40.11 -27.94
N GLU A 226 -16.36 40.45 -28.28
CA GLU A 226 -15.50 39.67 -29.16
C GLU A 226 -14.25 39.31 -28.37
N SER A 227 -13.94 38.00 -28.30
CA SER A 227 -12.66 37.37 -27.89
C SER A 227 -12.66 36.53 -26.61
N GLN A 228 -13.66 35.67 -26.43
CA GLN A 228 -13.36 34.27 -26.11
C GLN A 228 -14.15 33.44 -27.10
N LYS A 229 -13.46 32.76 -28.02
CA LYS A 229 -14.14 31.87 -28.95
C LYS A 229 -14.72 30.72 -28.14
N LYS A 230 -15.98 30.35 -28.40
CA LYS A 230 -16.61 29.16 -27.82
C LYS A 230 -15.63 27.98 -27.95
N GLY A 231 -15.31 27.34 -26.83
CA GLY A 231 -14.54 26.09 -26.82
C GLY A 231 -13.02 26.23 -26.95
N GLU A 232 -12.43 27.42 -26.75
CA GLU A 232 -10.97 27.52 -26.65
C GLU A 232 -10.41 26.81 -25.40
N LYS A 233 -9.19 26.29 -25.51
CA LYS A 233 -8.45 25.69 -24.40
C LYS A 233 -8.27 26.70 -23.28
N ILE A 234 -8.63 26.30 -22.06
CA ILE A 234 -8.50 27.15 -20.88
C ILE A 234 -7.11 26.94 -20.29
N ASP A 235 -6.34 28.02 -20.17
CA ASP A 235 -5.06 27.94 -19.50
C ASP A 235 -5.20 27.85 -17.98
N ARG A 236 -4.27 27.17 -17.29
CA ARG A 236 -4.34 27.01 -15.82
C ARG A 236 -4.43 28.35 -15.06
N ALA A 237 -3.85 29.41 -15.62
CA ALA A 237 -3.93 30.76 -15.07
C ALA A 237 -5.33 31.40 -15.18
N ASP A 238 -6.15 30.93 -16.13
CA ASP A 238 -7.45 31.49 -16.46
C ASP A 238 -8.62 30.67 -15.88
N VAL A 239 -8.33 29.56 -15.20
CA VAL A 239 -9.33 28.71 -14.54
C VAL A 239 -10.02 29.49 -13.42
N ALA A 240 -11.32 29.71 -13.56
CA ALA A 240 -12.20 30.27 -12.53
C ALA A 240 -12.67 29.19 -11.58
N ILE A 241 -13.12 28.07 -12.13
CA ILE A 241 -13.70 26.95 -11.39
C ILE A 241 -13.09 25.65 -11.90
N SER A 242 -12.72 24.79 -10.95
CA SER A 242 -12.38 23.40 -11.21
C SER A 242 -13.35 22.49 -10.47
N ILE A 243 -13.86 21.48 -11.18
CA ILE A 243 -14.67 20.39 -10.62
C ILE A 243 -13.85 19.11 -10.73
N PRO A 244 -13.41 18.51 -9.62
CA PRO A 244 -12.69 17.24 -9.69
C PRO A 244 -13.59 16.16 -10.30
N ALA A 245 -12.98 15.13 -10.90
CA ALA A 245 -13.74 14.00 -11.45
C ALA A 245 -14.66 13.32 -10.41
N GLY A 246 -14.48 13.51 -9.10
CA GLY A 246 -15.28 12.90 -8.03
C GLY A 246 -14.80 11.51 -7.59
N LYS A 247 -13.91 10.89 -8.37
CA LYS A 247 -13.06 9.76 -7.95
C LYS A 247 -11.79 9.79 -8.81
N ASN A 248 -10.69 9.17 -8.36
CA ASN A 248 -9.45 9.12 -9.14
C ASN A 248 -9.60 8.23 -10.40
N ALA A 249 -10.22 8.76 -11.45
CA ALA A 249 -10.49 8.04 -12.68
C ALA A 249 -9.40 8.32 -13.73
N ASN A 250 -9.08 7.30 -14.52
CA ASN A 250 -8.14 7.45 -15.64
C ASN A 250 -8.76 8.38 -16.70
N PRO A 251 -8.04 9.42 -17.20
CA PRO A 251 -8.55 10.32 -18.22
C PRO A 251 -9.00 9.64 -19.51
N ILE A 252 -8.50 8.41 -19.78
CA ILE A 252 -8.90 7.64 -20.96
C ILE A 252 -10.40 7.36 -21.01
N PHE A 253 -11.10 7.34 -19.86
CA PHE A 253 -12.53 7.02 -19.81
C PHE A 253 -13.44 8.14 -20.29
N LEU A 254 -12.90 9.34 -20.53
CA LEU A 254 -13.60 10.43 -21.20
C LEU A 254 -13.75 10.21 -22.71
N LEU A 255 -12.89 9.36 -23.30
CA LEU A 255 -13.05 8.96 -24.69
C LEU A 255 -14.17 7.94 -24.84
N ASP A 256 -14.89 8.06 -25.95
CA ASP A 256 -15.94 7.12 -26.30
C ASP A 256 -15.37 5.72 -26.52
N LYS A 257 -16.21 4.70 -26.29
CA LYS A 257 -15.80 3.30 -26.44
C LYS A 257 -15.24 2.99 -27.83
N SER A 258 -15.82 3.57 -28.88
CA SER A 258 -15.36 3.44 -30.27
C SER A 258 -13.92 3.95 -30.44
N GLU A 259 -13.61 5.11 -29.89
CA GLU A 259 -12.28 5.71 -29.94
C GLU A 259 -11.26 4.89 -29.14
N ARG A 260 -11.64 4.40 -27.97
CA ARG A 260 -10.78 3.50 -27.18
C ARG A 260 -10.49 2.19 -27.92
N VAL A 261 -11.46 1.63 -28.63
CA VAL A 261 -11.24 0.46 -29.50
C VAL A 261 -10.24 0.77 -30.61
N GLU A 262 -10.35 1.94 -31.24
CA GLU A 262 -9.42 2.35 -32.29
C GLU A 262 -8.00 2.56 -31.74
N LEU A 263 -7.88 3.23 -30.60
CA LEU A 263 -6.61 3.41 -29.91
C LEU A 263 -5.94 2.06 -29.61
N LEU A 264 -6.68 1.11 -29.03
CA LEU A 264 -6.16 -0.23 -28.76
C LEU A 264 -5.75 -0.96 -30.04
N LYS A 265 -6.50 -0.83 -31.14
CA LYS A 265 -6.09 -1.40 -32.44
C LYS A 265 -4.78 -0.81 -32.94
N ARG A 266 -4.60 0.51 -32.84
CA ARG A 266 -3.35 1.19 -33.22
C ARG A 266 -2.17 0.75 -32.35
N LEU A 267 -2.37 0.67 -31.03
CA LEU A 267 -1.35 0.17 -30.09
C LEU A 267 -0.96 -1.28 -30.39
N ASN A 268 -1.94 -2.13 -30.72
CA ASN A 268 -1.71 -3.52 -31.08
C ASN A 268 -0.91 -3.65 -32.39
N ALA A 269 -1.29 -2.87 -33.41
CA ALA A 269 -0.59 -2.85 -34.70
C ALA A 269 0.88 -2.39 -34.55
N GLY A 270 1.15 -1.50 -33.59
CA GLY A 270 2.50 -1.07 -33.24
C GLY A 270 3.27 -2.03 -32.31
N GLY A 271 2.67 -3.15 -31.89
CA GLY A 271 3.28 -4.08 -30.94
C GLY A 271 3.54 -3.47 -29.55
N LYS A 272 2.81 -2.40 -29.20
CA LYS A 272 3.04 -1.63 -27.97
C LYS A 272 2.16 -2.08 -26.80
N ILE A 273 1.19 -2.97 -27.03
CA ILE A 273 0.35 -3.51 -25.96
C ILE A 273 1.17 -4.49 -25.12
N PRO A 274 1.38 -4.21 -23.82
CA PRO A 274 1.97 -5.18 -22.91
C PRO A 274 1.07 -6.42 -22.79
N GLU A 275 1.67 -7.61 -22.71
CA GLU A 275 0.94 -8.89 -22.59
C GLU A 275 0.02 -8.94 -21.34
N ASP A 276 0.41 -8.23 -20.29
CA ASP A 276 -0.29 -8.15 -19.01
C ASP A 276 -1.22 -6.93 -18.88
N LEU A 277 -1.41 -6.16 -19.96
CA LEU A 277 -2.37 -5.06 -19.98
C LEU A 277 -3.80 -5.60 -20.11
N ASN A 278 -4.65 -5.26 -19.15
CA ASN A 278 -6.04 -5.66 -19.16
C ASN A 278 -6.87 -4.81 -20.13
N THR A 279 -7.01 -5.26 -21.37
CA THR A 279 -7.79 -4.57 -22.40
C THR A 279 -9.31 -4.63 -22.15
N ASP A 280 -9.80 -5.71 -21.53
CA ASP A 280 -11.21 -5.85 -21.18
C ASP A 280 -11.67 -4.80 -20.17
N TYR A 281 -10.82 -4.47 -19.19
CA TYR A 281 -11.03 -3.37 -18.26
C TYR A 281 -11.22 -2.03 -19.00
N LEU A 282 -10.29 -1.69 -19.90
CA LEU A 282 -10.32 -0.44 -20.67
C LEU A 282 -11.56 -0.29 -21.57
N LEU A 283 -12.08 -1.41 -22.07
CA LEU A 283 -13.26 -1.42 -22.95
C LEU A 283 -14.60 -1.46 -22.22
N SER A 284 -14.60 -1.79 -20.92
CA SER A 284 -15.82 -1.98 -20.14
C SER A 284 -16.07 -0.95 -19.07
N ALA A 285 -15.03 -0.29 -18.58
CA ALA A 285 -15.17 0.85 -17.68
C ALA A 285 -15.76 2.05 -18.43
N GLU A 286 -16.53 2.85 -17.71
CA GLU A 286 -17.18 4.06 -18.23
C GLU A 286 -16.77 5.26 -17.35
N ALA A 287 -16.95 6.47 -17.87
CA ALA A 287 -16.87 7.66 -17.04
C ALA A 287 -17.94 7.58 -15.93
N ASN A 288 -17.63 8.14 -14.76
CA ASN A 288 -18.62 8.22 -13.67
C ASN A 288 -19.77 9.17 -14.02
N ASP A 289 -20.83 9.10 -13.23
CA ASP A 289 -22.06 9.85 -13.43
C ASP A 289 -21.84 11.36 -13.44
N LEU A 290 -20.96 11.88 -12.59
CA LEU A 290 -20.56 13.30 -12.58
C LEU A 290 -20.00 13.70 -13.95
N SER A 291 -18.92 13.05 -14.40
CA SER A 291 -18.27 13.40 -15.65
C SER A 291 -19.15 13.13 -16.87
N ARG A 292 -19.96 12.07 -16.83
CA ARG A 292 -20.92 11.76 -17.89
C ARG A 292 -21.97 12.87 -18.02
N ARG A 293 -22.55 13.35 -16.91
CA ARG A 293 -23.52 14.46 -16.92
C ARG A 293 -22.88 15.78 -17.35
N VAL A 294 -21.66 16.07 -16.91
CA VAL A 294 -20.92 17.26 -17.36
C VAL A 294 -20.69 17.17 -18.88
N TYR A 295 -20.19 16.04 -19.37
CA TYR A 295 -19.96 15.80 -20.79
C TYR A 295 -21.23 15.95 -21.62
N GLU A 296 -22.33 15.29 -21.25
CA GLU A 296 -23.63 15.38 -21.94
C GLU A 296 -24.18 16.82 -21.96
N SER A 297 -24.02 17.56 -20.86
CA SER A 297 -24.46 18.95 -20.75
C SER A 297 -23.66 19.88 -21.66
N LEU A 298 -22.34 19.74 -21.68
CA LEU A 298 -21.47 20.53 -22.55
C LEU A 298 -21.68 20.16 -24.02
N LEU A 299 -21.83 18.87 -24.35
CA LEU A 299 -22.09 18.41 -25.71
C LEU A 299 -23.38 19.03 -26.28
N GLY A 300 -24.42 19.14 -25.46
CA GLY A 300 -25.66 19.82 -25.82
C GLY A 300 -25.49 21.33 -26.05
N LEU A 301 -24.62 21.98 -25.26
CA LEU A 301 -24.32 23.42 -25.39
C LEU A 301 -23.44 23.74 -26.62
N TYR A 302 -22.56 22.82 -27.00
CA TYR A 302 -21.64 22.94 -28.14
C TYR A 302 -22.17 22.26 -29.42
N GLU A 303 -23.47 21.94 -29.49
CA GLU A 303 -24.12 21.38 -30.68
C GLU A 303 -23.43 20.11 -31.23
N GLY A 304 -22.85 19.31 -30.34
CA GLY A 304 -22.16 18.06 -30.69
C GLY A 304 -20.65 18.17 -30.94
N ASP A 305 -20.03 19.35 -30.76
CA ASP A 305 -18.58 19.50 -30.88
C ASP A 305 -17.83 18.93 -29.66
N VAL A 306 -17.31 17.71 -29.81
CA VAL A 306 -16.52 17.01 -28.80
C VAL A 306 -15.20 17.70 -28.49
N GLU A 307 -14.56 18.36 -29.46
CA GLU A 307 -13.28 19.05 -29.24
C GLU A 307 -13.46 20.19 -28.24
N SER A 308 -14.51 20.99 -28.42
CA SER A 308 -14.90 22.04 -27.48
C SER A 308 -15.20 21.49 -26.08
N VAL A 309 -15.85 20.33 -25.97
CA VAL A 309 -16.11 19.68 -24.67
C VAL A 309 -14.81 19.27 -23.99
N LEU A 310 -13.90 18.61 -24.71
CA LEU A 310 -12.63 18.12 -24.17
C LEU A 310 -11.65 19.25 -23.81
N ASN A 311 -11.82 20.45 -24.36
CA ASN A 311 -11.04 21.63 -23.97
C ASN A 311 -11.36 22.11 -22.53
N HIS A 312 -12.44 21.62 -21.93
CA HIS A 312 -12.75 21.79 -20.50
C HIS A 312 -12.06 20.76 -19.59
N VAL A 313 -11.21 19.88 -20.10
CA VAL A 313 -10.58 18.81 -19.31
C VAL A 313 -9.12 19.14 -19.06
N HIS A 314 -8.76 19.29 -17.78
CA HIS A 314 -7.36 19.33 -17.36
C HIS A 314 -6.93 17.98 -16.80
N VAL A 315 -5.76 17.48 -17.23
CA VAL A 315 -5.18 16.23 -16.71
C VAL A 315 -4.22 16.56 -15.57
N VAL A 316 -4.46 15.95 -14.41
CA VAL A 316 -3.71 16.26 -13.19
C VAL A 316 -2.97 15.02 -12.69
N ARG A 317 -1.67 15.17 -12.38
CA ARG A 317 -0.94 14.13 -11.66
C ARG A 317 -1.36 14.13 -10.21
N TRP A 318 -1.53 12.94 -9.67
CA TRP A 318 -1.80 12.74 -8.26
C TRP A 318 -0.87 11.66 -7.70
N THR A 319 -0.74 11.64 -6.38
CA THR A 319 0.08 10.67 -5.64
C THR A 319 -0.78 10.06 -4.54
N TYR A 320 -0.50 8.81 -4.18
CA TYR A 320 -1.15 8.21 -3.02
C TYR A 320 -0.80 8.97 -1.73
N SER A 321 -1.70 8.92 -0.77
CA SER A 321 -1.44 9.37 0.60
C SER A 321 -2.35 8.61 1.56
N ALA A 322 -1.76 7.85 2.48
CA ALA A 322 -2.53 7.20 3.54
C ALA A 322 -3.11 8.24 4.52
N GLN A 323 -2.32 9.25 4.89
CA GLN A 323 -2.76 10.33 5.78
C GLN A 323 -3.87 11.18 5.16
N GLY A 324 -3.72 11.53 3.87
CA GLY A 324 -4.71 12.30 3.12
C GLY A 324 -5.86 11.46 2.56
N ARG A 325 -5.91 10.15 2.88
CA ARG A 325 -6.91 9.19 2.39
C ARG A 325 -7.10 9.25 0.87
N ARG A 326 -5.99 9.39 0.13
CA ARG A 326 -6.00 9.46 -1.34
C ARG A 326 -5.48 8.16 -1.92
N GLY A 327 -6.38 7.36 -2.45
CA GLY A 327 -6.15 6.02 -3.00
C GLY A 327 -5.67 4.99 -1.99
N LEU A 328 -5.47 5.34 -0.71
CA LEU A 328 -5.09 4.42 0.35
C LEU A 328 -6.01 4.69 1.55
N VAL A 329 -6.96 3.79 1.79
CA VAL A 329 -7.98 3.95 2.83
C VAL A 329 -7.96 2.75 3.76
N LEU A 330 -7.90 3.03 5.06
CA LEU A 330 -8.05 2.04 6.13
C LEU A 330 -9.35 2.34 6.89
N ILE A 331 -10.24 1.36 6.91
CA ILE A 331 -11.50 1.40 7.66
C ILE A 331 -11.29 0.62 8.95
N GLN A 332 -11.52 1.30 10.06
CA GLN A 332 -11.40 0.72 11.39
C GLN A 332 -12.60 -0.17 11.71
N PRO A 333 -12.46 -1.12 12.65
CA PRO A 333 -13.61 -1.89 13.14
C PRO A 333 -14.71 -0.95 13.65
N ASN A 334 -15.96 -1.34 13.52
CA ASN A 334 -17.16 -0.59 13.93
C ASN A 334 -17.43 0.69 13.13
N VAL A 335 -16.78 0.88 11.98
CA VAL A 335 -17.05 1.98 11.07
C VAL A 335 -17.72 1.44 9.81
N THR A 336 -18.96 1.83 9.58
CA THR A 336 -19.65 1.51 8.33
C THR A 336 -19.16 2.42 7.21
N PRO A 337 -18.80 1.88 6.04
CA PRO A 337 -18.46 2.69 4.87
C PRO A 337 -19.63 3.62 4.53
N ASN A 338 -19.32 4.89 4.25
CA ASN A 338 -20.35 5.90 4.03
C ASN A 338 -20.20 6.60 2.68
N THR A 339 -20.26 5.80 1.60
CA THR A 339 -20.29 6.36 0.26
C THR A 339 -21.69 6.86 -0.11
N LYS A 340 -21.77 8.14 -0.45
CA LYS A 340 -23.00 8.88 -0.73
C LYS A 340 -22.82 9.80 -1.93
N LEU A 341 -23.94 10.18 -2.54
CA LEU A 341 -24.00 11.25 -3.54
C LEU A 341 -24.28 12.59 -2.85
N VAL A 342 -23.48 13.60 -3.15
CA VAL A 342 -23.62 14.97 -2.65
C VAL A 342 -23.75 15.91 -3.84
N GLU A 343 -24.70 16.85 -3.82
CA GLU A 343 -24.80 17.84 -4.89
C GLU A 343 -23.50 18.66 -4.96
N VAL A 344 -23.03 19.01 -6.17
CA VAL A 344 -21.80 19.82 -6.37
C VAL A 344 -22.00 21.28 -5.91
N THR A 345 -23.24 21.69 -5.73
CA THR A 345 -23.71 23.07 -5.45
C THR A 345 -23.17 23.76 -4.19
N PRO A 346 -22.79 23.09 -3.07
CA PRO A 346 -22.36 23.78 -1.85
C PRO A 346 -20.98 24.44 -1.92
N GLU A 347 -20.06 23.89 -2.74
CA GLU A 347 -18.64 24.28 -2.73
C GLU A 347 -18.27 25.25 -3.86
N ILE A 348 -19.10 25.33 -4.90
CA ILE A 348 -18.82 26.08 -6.12
C ILE A 348 -19.60 27.39 -6.18
N ASN A 349 -18.89 28.50 -6.40
CA ASN A 349 -19.52 29.78 -6.70
C ASN A 349 -19.99 29.82 -8.16
N TRP A 350 -21.24 29.42 -8.39
CA TRP A 350 -21.84 29.38 -9.73
C TRP A 350 -21.88 30.73 -10.45
N ASP A 351 -21.75 31.85 -9.72
CA ASP A 351 -21.80 33.20 -10.30
C ASP A 351 -20.58 33.50 -11.20
N ASP A 352 -19.47 32.76 -11.03
CA ASP A 352 -18.27 32.92 -11.84
C ASP A 352 -18.35 32.17 -13.19
N LEU A 353 -19.41 31.37 -13.42
CA LEU A 353 -19.61 30.59 -14.65
C LEU A 353 -20.55 31.28 -15.64
N PRO A 354 -20.37 31.03 -16.95
CA PRO A 354 -21.34 31.43 -17.96
C PRO A 354 -22.75 30.88 -17.66
N ARG A 355 -23.77 31.74 -17.70
CA ARG A 355 -25.19 31.37 -17.44
C ARG A 355 -25.68 30.12 -18.19
N PRO A 356 -25.32 29.88 -19.47
CA PRO A 356 -25.72 28.65 -20.17
C PRO A 356 -25.19 27.38 -19.48
N ILE A 357 -23.95 27.40 -19.00
CA ILE A 357 -23.31 26.26 -18.29
C ILE A 357 -23.97 26.07 -16.93
N VAL A 358 -24.18 27.15 -16.18
CA VAL A 358 -24.88 27.11 -14.87
C VAL A 358 -26.27 26.48 -15.01
N ASN A 359 -27.04 26.92 -16.02
CA ASN A 359 -28.38 26.40 -16.26
C ASN A 359 -28.36 24.93 -16.67
N ALA A 360 -27.42 24.54 -17.54
CA ALA A 360 -27.27 23.15 -17.96
C ALA A 360 -26.93 22.24 -16.76
N PHE A 361 -25.97 22.64 -15.91
CA PHE A 361 -25.54 21.83 -14.76
C PHE A 361 -26.61 21.73 -13.67
N ARG A 362 -27.34 22.82 -13.40
CA ARG A 362 -28.48 22.81 -12.47
C ARG A 362 -29.61 21.90 -12.96
N ASN A 363 -29.88 21.88 -14.26
CA ASN A 363 -30.90 21.01 -14.85
C ASN A 363 -30.46 19.53 -14.89
N ALA A 364 -29.16 19.28 -15.09
CA ALA A 364 -28.61 17.93 -15.15
C ALA A 364 -28.57 17.22 -13.79
N GLY A 365 -28.62 17.96 -12.68
CA GLY A 365 -28.55 17.39 -11.32
C GLY A 365 -27.22 16.68 -11.10
N ILE A 366 -26.12 17.43 -11.19
CA ILE A 366 -24.77 16.89 -11.04
C ILE A 366 -24.48 16.64 -9.55
N HIS A 367 -24.10 15.41 -9.24
CA HIS A 367 -23.72 14.99 -7.89
C HIS A 367 -22.28 14.48 -7.91
N MET A 368 -21.50 14.84 -6.89
CA MET A 368 -20.21 14.26 -6.58
C MET A 368 -20.40 13.01 -5.72
N ILE A 369 -19.46 12.07 -5.86
CA ILE A 369 -19.39 10.90 -5.00
C ILE A 369 -18.44 11.26 -3.85
N GLU A 370 -18.92 11.15 -2.62
CA GLU A 370 -18.11 11.29 -1.41
C GLU A 370 -18.15 9.98 -0.63
N GLY A 371 -17.00 9.52 -0.13
CA GLY A 371 -16.91 8.37 0.76
C GLY A 371 -15.67 7.52 0.53
N ASP A 372 -15.55 6.46 1.33
CA ASP A 372 -14.36 5.62 1.43
C ASP A 372 -13.97 4.98 0.09
N GLU A 373 -14.93 4.48 -0.68
CA GLU A 373 -14.68 3.84 -1.98
C GLU A 373 -14.21 4.84 -3.05
N ALA A 374 -14.72 6.08 -3.02
CA ALA A 374 -14.29 7.13 -3.94
C ALA A 374 -12.88 7.65 -3.61
N GLU A 375 -12.60 7.83 -2.33
CA GLU A 375 -11.28 8.16 -1.81
C GLU A 375 -10.25 7.07 -2.13
N ALA A 376 -10.63 5.79 -2.01
CA ALA A 376 -9.77 4.65 -2.32
C ALA A 376 -9.62 4.36 -3.82
N ASN A 377 -10.40 5.00 -4.70
CA ASN A 377 -10.45 4.64 -6.12
C ASN A 377 -9.06 4.70 -6.79
N HIS A 378 -8.82 3.72 -7.67
CA HIS A 378 -7.51 3.44 -8.26
C HIS A 378 -6.45 3.20 -7.19
N GLY A 379 -6.79 2.40 -6.18
CA GLY A 379 -6.02 2.27 -4.95
C GLY A 379 -6.48 1.12 -4.06
N LEU A 380 -6.18 1.19 -2.76
CA LEU A 380 -6.44 0.14 -1.77
C LEU A 380 -7.46 0.61 -0.74
N ILE A 381 -8.42 -0.26 -0.44
CA ILE A 381 -9.31 -0.14 0.71
C ILE A 381 -9.10 -1.35 1.62
N VAL A 382 -8.83 -1.10 2.89
CA VAL A 382 -8.52 -2.13 3.88
C VAL A 382 -9.55 -2.08 4.99
N TYR A 383 -10.30 -3.16 5.19
CA TYR A 383 -11.24 -3.32 6.29
C TYR A 383 -10.54 -4.05 7.45
N ASP A 384 -10.13 -3.29 8.46
CA ASP A 384 -9.40 -3.84 9.59
C ASP A 384 -10.35 -4.57 10.55
N ASP A 385 -9.98 -5.80 10.94
CA ASP A 385 -10.74 -6.74 11.76
C ASP A 385 -12.24 -6.76 11.39
N PHE A 386 -12.54 -6.79 10.09
CA PHE A 386 -13.89 -6.51 9.57
C PHE A 386 -14.95 -7.49 10.08
N LEU A 387 -14.58 -8.72 10.40
CA LEU A 387 -15.49 -9.74 10.92
C LEU A 387 -15.75 -9.65 12.43
N LYS A 388 -15.06 -8.75 13.13
CA LYS A 388 -15.19 -8.59 14.58
C LYS A 388 -16.58 -8.12 14.98
N ASP A 389 -17.21 -7.28 14.19
CA ASP A 389 -18.53 -6.74 14.51
C ASP A 389 -19.63 -7.78 14.23
N ALA A 390 -19.39 -8.65 13.24
CA ALA A 390 -20.24 -9.79 12.94
C ALA A 390 -20.20 -10.87 14.02
N VAL A 391 -19.18 -10.87 14.89
CA VAL A 391 -18.95 -11.92 15.89
C VAL A 391 -18.80 -11.32 17.29
N GLN A 392 -19.83 -11.43 18.11
CA GLN A 392 -19.80 -11.02 19.51
C GLN A 392 -19.85 -12.25 20.42
N GLY A 393 -18.68 -12.64 20.96
CA GLY A 393 -18.54 -13.88 21.72
C GLY A 393 -18.77 -15.09 20.82
N GLU A 394 -19.71 -15.96 21.17
CA GLU A 394 -20.11 -17.11 20.35
C GLU A 394 -21.26 -16.83 19.37
N HIS A 395 -21.81 -15.60 19.40
CA HIS A 395 -22.96 -15.22 18.60
C HIS A 395 -22.53 -14.50 17.33
N ILE A 396 -23.13 -14.91 16.21
CA ILE A 396 -23.03 -14.20 14.94
C ILE A 396 -24.16 -13.18 14.89
N GLY A 397 -23.82 -11.90 14.77
CA GLY A 397 -24.76 -10.78 14.61
C GLY A 397 -25.38 -10.72 13.20
N SER A 398 -26.03 -9.60 12.86
CA SER A 398 -26.49 -9.41 11.47
C SER A 398 -25.29 -9.21 10.54
N MET A 399 -25.24 -10.02 9.48
CA MET A 399 -24.24 -9.92 8.42
C MET A 399 -24.72 -9.03 7.25
N ASP A 400 -25.87 -8.36 7.38
CA ASP A 400 -26.44 -7.49 6.34
C ASP A 400 -25.47 -6.37 5.96
N GLU A 401 -24.68 -5.90 6.94
CA GLU A 401 -23.63 -4.90 6.76
C GLU A 401 -22.44 -5.41 5.93
N PHE A 402 -22.30 -6.71 5.65
CA PHE A 402 -21.24 -7.22 4.77
C PHE A 402 -21.76 -7.57 3.37
N LEU A 403 -23.08 -7.67 3.18
CA LEU A 403 -23.68 -7.97 1.88
C LEU A 403 -23.39 -6.87 0.84
N HIS A 404 -23.29 -5.60 1.26
CA HIS A 404 -22.93 -4.51 0.35
C HIS A 404 -21.48 -4.65 -0.14
N LEU A 405 -20.55 -5.03 0.75
CA LEU A 405 -19.16 -5.34 0.40
C LEU A 405 -19.07 -6.52 -0.56
N LEU A 406 -19.94 -7.51 -0.44
CA LEU A 406 -19.97 -8.65 -1.36
C LEU A 406 -20.48 -8.30 -2.75
N ARG A 407 -21.47 -7.43 -2.86
CA ARG A 407 -21.94 -6.92 -4.17
C ARG A 407 -20.84 -6.13 -4.86
N PHE A 408 -20.16 -5.30 -4.10
CA PHE A 408 -19.01 -4.54 -4.56
C PHE A 408 -17.87 -5.45 -5.02
N ALA A 409 -17.50 -6.45 -4.20
CA ALA A 409 -16.50 -7.45 -4.55
C ALA A 409 -16.91 -8.24 -5.80
N GLU A 410 -18.16 -8.67 -5.96
CA GLU A 410 -18.55 -9.52 -7.09
C GLU A 410 -18.59 -8.78 -8.44
N LYS A 411 -19.15 -7.58 -8.45
CA LYS A 411 -19.45 -6.85 -9.70
C LYS A 411 -18.46 -5.71 -9.98
N GLY A 412 -17.63 -5.32 -9.02
CA GLY A 412 -16.81 -4.11 -9.09
C GLY A 412 -17.67 -2.84 -9.20
N LYS A 413 -18.96 -2.93 -8.83
CA LYS A 413 -19.95 -1.87 -8.88
C LYS A 413 -20.67 -1.75 -7.55
N THR A 414 -20.96 -0.53 -7.12
CA THR A 414 -21.83 -0.27 -5.97
C THR A 414 -22.92 0.72 -6.36
N THR A 415 -24.11 0.51 -5.82
CA THR A 415 -25.24 1.41 -6.01
C THR A 415 -25.16 2.49 -4.94
N ILE A 416 -24.89 3.72 -5.35
CA ILE A 416 -24.78 4.87 -4.47
C ILE A 416 -26.07 5.67 -4.60
N SER A 417 -26.66 6.03 -3.48
CA SER A 417 -27.91 6.80 -3.44
C SER A 417 -27.71 8.13 -2.74
N THR A 418 -28.48 9.13 -3.16
CA THR A 418 -28.64 10.39 -2.43
C THR A 418 -29.39 10.14 -1.12
N THR A 419 -28.97 10.78 -0.04
CA THR A 419 -29.82 10.89 1.15
C THR A 419 -31.00 11.80 0.78
N THR A 420 -32.22 11.37 1.10
CA THR A 420 -33.46 12.04 0.64
C THR A 420 -33.55 13.46 1.18
N THR A 421 -33.07 14.44 0.40
CA THR A 421 -33.36 15.85 0.64
C THR A 421 -34.83 16.07 0.29
N LYS A 422 -35.63 16.52 1.26
CA LYS A 422 -37.09 16.70 1.16
C LYS A 422 -37.53 17.22 -0.21
N GLY A 423 -38.24 16.40 -0.98
CA GLY A 423 -38.99 16.81 -2.17
C GLY A 423 -38.43 16.41 -3.54
N ARG A 424 -37.19 15.86 -3.63
CA ARG A 424 -36.68 15.19 -4.84
C ARG A 424 -36.56 13.69 -4.57
N GLY A 425 -36.99 12.86 -5.51
CA GLY A 425 -36.88 11.40 -5.38
C GLY A 425 -35.42 10.98 -5.18
N ALA A 426 -35.19 9.86 -4.48
CA ALA A 426 -33.85 9.32 -4.29
C ALA A 426 -33.20 9.05 -5.65
N HIS A 427 -32.17 9.83 -5.99
CA HIS A 427 -31.30 9.56 -7.12
C HIS A 427 -30.30 8.48 -6.71
N ALA A 428 -30.21 7.42 -7.52
CA ALA A 428 -29.31 6.29 -7.29
C ALA A 428 -28.56 5.96 -8.58
N VAL A 429 -27.27 5.64 -8.45
CA VAL A 429 -26.35 5.38 -9.55
C VAL A 429 -25.52 4.14 -9.26
N ASP A 430 -25.36 3.28 -10.27
CA ASP A 430 -24.40 2.18 -10.21
C ASP A 430 -23.02 2.65 -10.69
N GLU A 431 -22.08 2.78 -9.76
CA GLU A 431 -20.73 3.26 -10.03
C GLU A 431 -19.70 2.13 -9.99
N THR A 432 -18.79 2.12 -10.97
CA THR A 432 -17.64 1.20 -11.02
C THR A 432 -16.46 1.75 -10.26
N PHE A 433 -15.72 0.91 -9.54
CA PHE A 433 -14.48 1.34 -8.89
C PHE A 433 -13.32 0.41 -9.26
N ASP A 434 -12.15 1.00 -9.44
CA ASP A 434 -10.90 0.26 -9.66
C ASP A 434 -10.14 0.19 -8.33
N VAL A 435 -10.57 -0.68 -7.42
CA VAL A 435 -10.05 -0.74 -6.05
C VAL A 435 -9.65 -2.15 -5.69
N LEU A 436 -8.51 -2.30 -5.00
CA LEU A 436 -8.14 -3.54 -4.33
C LEU A 436 -8.75 -3.55 -2.94
N MET A 437 -9.66 -4.50 -2.73
CA MET A 437 -10.29 -4.72 -1.43
C MET A 437 -9.49 -5.71 -0.61
N PHE A 438 -9.13 -5.28 0.59
CA PHE A 438 -8.47 -6.10 1.60
C PHE A 438 -9.27 -6.15 2.87
N GLY A 439 -9.22 -7.26 3.60
CA GLY A 439 -9.67 -7.30 4.99
C GLY A 439 -8.73 -8.09 5.86
N THR A 440 -8.69 -7.75 7.15
CA THR A 440 -8.01 -8.55 8.17
C THR A 440 -9.02 -9.26 9.05
N THR A 441 -8.65 -10.45 9.53
CA THR A 441 -9.43 -11.16 10.54
C THR A 441 -8.53 -12.09 11.34
N ASN A 442 -9.01 -12.50 12.51
CA ASN A 442 -8.40 -13.55 13.29
C ASN A 442 -8.91 -14.93 12.85
N ASP A 443 -8.06 -15.95 13.03
CA ASP A 443 -8.41 -17.33 12.69
C ASP A 443 -9.61 -17.82 13.49
N ASP A 444 -9.69 -17.50 14.79
CA ASP A 444 -10.82 -17.90 15.64
C ASP A 444 -12.16 -17.36 15.11
N THR A 445 -12.18 -16.09 14.69
CA THR A 445 -13.37 -15.44 14.11
C THR A 445 -13.75 -16.08 12.78
N LEU A 446 -12.75 -16.38 11.94
CA LEU A 446 -12.95 -17.01 10.64
C LEU A 446 -13.50 -18.44 10.78
N MET A 447 -12.95 -19.23 11.70
CA MET A 447 -13.39 -20.59 12.01
C MET A 447 -14.82 -20.59 12.55
N LEU A 448 -15.14 -19.67 13.46
CA LEU A 448 -16.49 -19.56 14.00
C LEU A 448 -17.53 -19.31 12.91
N LEU A 449 -17.23 -18.43 11.95
CA LEU A 449 -18.12 -18.16 10.82
C LEU A 449 -18.24 -19.34 9.89
N GLU A 450 -17.14 -20.04 9.61
CA GLU A 450 -17.15 -21.25 8.79
C GLU A 450 -18.05 -22.35 9.38
N GLU A 451 -18.08 -22.48 10.71
CA GLU A 451 -18.88 -23.47 11.41
C GLU A 451 -20.34 -23.05 11.63
N LYS A 452 -20.57 -21.79 12.03
CA LYS A 452 -21.87 -21.34 12.56
C LYS A 452 -22.68 -20.46 11.60
N TYR A 453 -22.10 -19.91 10.53
CA TYR A 453 -22.82 -19.02 9.59
C TYR A 453 -23.36 -19.79 8.38
N SER A 454 -24.69 -19.82 8.22
CA SER A 454 -25.37 -20.58 7.16
C SER A 454 -25.02 -20.13 5.74
N GLU A 455 -24.74 -18.83 5.53
CA GLU A 455 -24.41 -18.28 4.20
C GLU A 455 -22.90 -18.21 3.95
N TRP A 456 -22.07 -18.81 4.82
CA TRP A 456 -20.61 -18.88 4.65
C TRP A 456 -20.16 -19.33 3.26
N PRO A 457 -20.76 -20.35 2.60
CA PRO A 457 -20.36 -20.75 1.26
C PRO A 457 -20.45 -19.62 0.23
N SER A 458 -21.47 -18.76 0.35
CA SER A 458 -21.65 -17.60 -0.53
C SER A 458 -20.60 -16.52 -0.26
N LEU A 459 -20.35 -16.21 1.01
CA LEU A 459 -19.31 -15.27 1.43
C LEU A 459 -17.92 -15.75 0.98
N ASN A 460 -17.55 -16.98 1.33
CA ASN A 460 -16.26 -17.60 1.03
C ASN A 460 -15.95 -17.65 -0.48
N ALA A 461 -16.96 -17.80 -1.34
CA ALA A 461 -16.77 -17.77 -2.80
C ALA A 461 -16.19 -16.44 -3.31
N ARG A 462 -16.43 -15.33 -2.60
CA ARG A 462 -16.02 -13.95 -2.95
C ARG A 462 -14.74 -13.51 -2.24
N LEU A 463 -14.21 -14.33 -1.33
CA LEU A 463 -12.96 -14.06 -0.63
C LEU A 463 -11.77 -14.79 -1.30
N LEU A 464 -10.59 -14.19 -1.20
CA LEU A 464 -9.29 -14.84 -1.43
C LEU A 464 -8.53 -14.81 -0.10
N LYS A 465 -8.46 -15.95 0.57
CA LYS A 465 -7.83 -16.05 1.89
C LYS A 465 -6.32 -16.21 1.74
N VAL A 466 -5.55 -15.39 2.44
CA VAL A 466 -4.09 -15.47 2.52
C VAL A 466 -3.71 -15.57 4.00
N ALA A 467 -3.06 -16.67 4.36
CA ALA A 467 -2.72 -16.96 5.75
C ALA A 467 -1.43 -16.25 6.17
N MET A 468 -1.48 -15.53 7.28
CA MET A 468 -0.34 -14.90 7.93
C MET A 468 0.05 -15.70 9.17
N TRP A 469 1.01 -16.60 8.98
CA TRP A 469 1.48 -17.51 10.01
C TRP A 469 2.35 -16.80 11.07
N MET A 470 2.37 -17.35 12.28
CA MET A 470 3.34 -16.93 13.30
C MET A 470 4.77 -17.24 12.83
N ALA A 471 5.68 -16.33 13.16
CA ALA A 471 7.09 -16.49 12.93
C ALA A 471 7.65 -17.69 13.70
N ARG A 472 8.36 -18.60 13.04
CA ARG A 472 8.97 -19.80 13.63
C ARG A 472 10.44 -19.62 13.95
N VAL A 473 11.05 -18.57 13.40
CA VAL A 473 12.46 -18.20 13.59
C VAL A 473 12.55 -17.17 14.71
N TYR A 474 13.23 -17.48 15.81
CA TYR A 474 13.15 -16.70 17.05
C TYR A 474 14.00 -15.42 17.03
N ARG A 475 15.05 -15.33 16.20
CA ARG A 475 15.86 -14.10 16.11
C ARG A 475 15.08 -12.91 15.53
N PRO A 476 14.40 -13.02 14.38
CA PRO A 476 13.50 -11.97 13.92
C PRO A 476 12.37 -11.66 14.91
N VAL A 477 11.86 -12.67 15.63
CA VAL A 477 10.87 -12.45 16.70
C VAL A 477 11.46 -11.58 17.83
N THR A 478 12.72 -11.81 18.19
CA THR A 478 13.44 -10.98 19.18
C THR A 478 13.47 -9.52 18.77
N GLU A 479 13.76 -9.25 17.49
CA GLU A 479 13.81 -7.89 16.95
C GLU A 479 12.46 -7.16 17.02
N ILE A 480 11.34 -7.88 16.84
CA ILE A 480 9.99 -7.30 16.97
C ILE A 480 9.80 -6.69 18.37
N PHE A 481 10.23 -7.40 19.42
CA PHE A 481 10.02 -6.96 20.81
C PHE A 481 11.14 -6.05 21.33
N ARG A 482 12.30 -5.99 20.66
CA ARG A 482 13.47 -5.22 21.10
C ARG A 482 13.14 -3.76 21.43
N PRO A 483 12.42 -2.97 20.60
CA PRO A 483 12.13 -1.57 20.94
C PRO A 483 11.31 -1.41 22.22
N GLN A 484 10.31 -2.27 22.42
CA GLN A 484 9.44 -2.26 23.60
C GLN A 484 10.21 -2.64 24.85
N LEU A 485 11.09 -3.64 24.76
CA LEU A 485 11.94 -4.07 25.86
C LEU A 485 13.00 -3.02 26.22
N LEU A 486 13.55 -2.31 25.24
CA LEU A 486 14.48 -1.20 25.47
C LEU A 486 13.79 -0.01 26.15
N GLN A 487 12.51 0.27 25.84
CA GLN A 487 11.73 1.30 26.54
C GLN A 487 11.52 1.01 28.03
N LEU A 488 11.59 -0.27 28.45
CA LEU A 488 11.51 -0.63 29.87
C LEU A 488 12.77 -0.22 30.67
N VAL A 489 13.88 0.09 29.99
CA VAL A 489 15.11 0.57 30.62
C VAL A 489 15.05 2.09 30.74
N PRO A 490 15.00 2.66 31.96
CA PRO A 490 14.97 4.11 32.11
C PRO A 490 16.26 4.74 31.56
N PRO A 491 16.19 5.81 30.74
CA PRO A 491 17.35 6.42 30.07
C PRO A 491 18.39 7.06 31.01
N LYS A 492 18.11 7.11 32.33
CA LYS A 492 19.02 7.62 33.37
C LYS A 492 19.35 6.57 34.45
N SER A 493 19.06 5.30 34.20
CA SER A 493 19.35 4.24 35.17
C SER A 493 20.67 3.53 34.85
N ASN A 494 21.34 3.02 35.89
CA ASN A 494 22.45 2.07 35.76
C ASN A 494 21.98 0.65 35.41
N ARG A 495 20.70 0.47 35.05
CA ARG A 495 20.14 -0.83 34.70
C ARG A 495 20.38 -1.06 33.21
N HIS A 496 20.80 -2.27 32.88
CA HIS A 496 20.98 -2.71 31.50
C HIS A 496 20.18 -4.00 31.29
N ILE A 497 19.85 -4.31 30.03
CA ILE A 497 19.35 -5.63 29.67
C ILE A 497 20.56 -6.56 29.61
N SER A 498 20.52 -7.66 30.37
CA SER A 498 21.61 -8.63 30.36
C SER A 498 21.87 -9.17 28.95
N PRO A 499 23.14 -9.46 28.60
CA PRO A 499 23.46 -10.15 27.35
C PRO A 499 22.58 -11.39 27.16
N ASN A 500 22.13 -11.63 25.93
CA ASN A 500 21.27 -12.76 25.53
C ASN A 500 19.85 -12.78 26.15
N ALA A 501 19.48 -11.84 27.03
CA ALA A 501 18.13 -11.83 27.62
C ALA A 501 17.05 -11.61 26.56
N LEU A 502 17.33 -10.74 25.57
CA LEU A 502 16.44 -10.51 24.43
C LEU A 502 16.27 -11.77 23.58
N GLU A 503 17.38 -12.42 23.22
CA GLU A 503 17.36 -13.65 22.42
C GLU A 503 16.65 -14.79 23.17
N SER A 504 16.90 -14.93 24.47
CA SER A 504 16.22 -15.91 25.33
C SER A 504 14.72 -15.63 25.40
N PHE A 505 14.32 -14.36 25.47
CA PHE A 505 12.91 -13.97 25.42
C PHE A 505 12.28 -14.31 24.08
N GLY A 506 12.91 -13.98 22.95
CA GLY A 506 12.41 -14.34 21.62
C GLY A 506 12.29 -15.85 21.43
N LEU A 507 13.28 -16.61 21.88
CA LEU A 507 13.25 -18.08 21.88
C LEU A 507 12.08 -18.61 22.71
N TRP A 508 11.91 -18.12 23.94
CA TRP A 508 10.79 -18.48 24.80
C TRP A 508 9.45 -18.17 24.15
N VAL A 509 9.28 -16.96 23.60
CA VAL A 509 8.08 -16.55 22.86
C VAL A 509 7.80 -17.53 21.73
N THR A 510 8.79 -17.85 20.90
CA THR A 510 8.65 -18.83 19.81
C THR A 510 8.22 -20.21 20.30
N MET A 511 8.75 -20.66 21.43
CA MET A 511 8.35 -21.93 22.03
C MET A 511 6.89 -21.95 22.50
N THR A 512 6.31 -20.81 22.91
CA THR A 512 4.93 -20.78 23.45
C THR A 512 3.85 -21.19 22.46
N TYR A 513 4.08 -20.99 21.16
CA TYR A 513 3.13 -21.34 20.08
C TYR A 513 3.64 -22.44 19.16
N LEU A 514 4.78 -23.06 19.48
CA LEU A 514 5.25 -24.27 18.82
C LEU A 514 4.70 -25.51 19.52
N PHE A 515 4.02 -26.35 18.75
CA PHE A 515 3.63 -27.67 19.24
C PHE A 515 4.78 -28.67 19.14
N PRO A 516 4.86 -29.64 20.08
CA PRO A 516 5.69 -30.82 19.90
C PRO A 516 5.40 -31.47 18.54
N PRO A 517 6.38 -32.14 17.92
CA PRO A 517 6.14 -32.87 16.69
C PRO A 517 5.00 -33.88 16.91
N GLN A 518 3.97 -33.82 16.07
CA GLN A 518 2.87 -34.80 16.13
C GLN A 518 3.32 -36.19 15.67
N ASN A 519 2.46 -37.20 15.87
CA ASN A 519 2.75 -38.58 15.46
C ASN A 519 3.18 -38.62 13.98
N PRO A 520 4.27 -39.33 13.62
CA PRO A 520 4.71 -39.53 12.24
C PRO A 520 3.58 -39.83 11.23
N ASN A 521 2.56 -40.58 11.64
CA ASN A 521 1.40 -40.92 10.81
C ASN A 521 0.60 -39.70 10.36
N TYR A 522 0.48 -38.66 11.19
CA TYR A 522 -0.18 -37.41 10.82
C TYR A 522 0.55 -36.75 9.65
N TYR A 523 1.86 -36.54 9.76
CA TYR A 523 2.62 -35.91 8.68
C TYR A 523 2.66 -36.77 7.41
N ASN A 524 2.76 -38.10 7.54
CA ASN A 524 2.74 -38.99 6.36
C ASN A 524 1.39 -38.98 5.62
N SER A 525 0.30 -38.58 6.29
CA SER A 525 -1.03 -38.41 5.70
C SER A 525 -1.23 -37.07 4.97
N LEU A 526 -0.32 -36.11 5.13
CA LEU A 526 -0.42 -34.80 4.45
C LEU A 526 -0.10 -34.95 2.95
N PRO A 527 -1.02 -34.59 2.04
CA PRO A 527 -0.90 -34.88 0.61
C PRO A 527 0.21 -34.11 -0.12
N HIS A 528 0.74 -33.06 0.51
CA HIS A 528 1.76 -32.17 -0.04
C HIS A 528 3.19 -32.50 0.44
N ILE A 529 3.38 -33.53 1.28
CA ILE A 529 4.72 -33.97 1.70
C ILE A 529 5.26 -34.98 0.69
N ASP A 530 6.36 -34.59 0.04
CA ASP A 530 7.11 -35.43 -0.89
C ASP A 530 7.56 -36.76 -0.23
N GLU A 531 7.28 -37.88 -0.90
CA GLU A 531 7.66 -39.24 -0.47
C GLU A 531 9.16 -39.36 -0.16
N SER A 532 10.01 -38.63 -0.88
CA SER A 532 11.46 -38.61 -0.65
C SER A 532 11.88 -38.02 0.69
N ILE A 533 11.03 -37.17 1.30
CA ILE A 533 11.30 -36.49 2.58
C ILE A 533 10.80 -37.33 3.76
N LYS A 534 9.79 -38.19 3.55
CA LYS A 534 9.14 -38.99 4.61
C LYS A 534 10.11 -39.84 5.45
N PRO A 535 11.13 -40.52 4.90
CA PRO A 535 12.08 -41.30 5.71
C PRO A 535 12.88 -40.43 6.71
N ARG A 536 13.36 -39.27 6.24
CA ARG A 536 14.13 -38.32 7.08
C ARG A 536 13.22 -37.67 8.12
N LEU A 537 12.00 -37.30 7.74
CA LEU A 537 10.99 -36.77 8.64
C LEU A 537 10.64 -37.80 9.73
N ASN A 538 10.40 -39.05 9.36
CA ASN A 538 10.12 -40.13 10.31
C ASN A 538 11.28 -40.36 11.29
N ALA A 539 12.54 -40.27 10.84
CA ALA A 539 13.70 -40.36 11.71
C ALA A 539 13.78 -39.20 12.71
N LEU A 540 13.53 -37.96 12.25
CA LEU A 540 13.47 -36.76 13.09
C LEU A 540 12.32 -36.83 14.11
N LEU A 541 11.12 -37.25 13.69
CA LEU A 541 9.94 -37.32 14.55
C LEU A 541 10.02 -38.45 15.58
N LYS A 542 10.70 -39.57 15.26
CA LYS A 542 10.97 -40.66 16.22
C LYS A 542 11.90 -40.24 17.37
N SER A 543 12.69 -39.17 17.18
CA SER A 543 13.67 -38.72 18.17
C SER A 543 13.09 -37.98 19.39
N LYS A 544 11.74 -37.87 19.53
CA LYS A 544 11.06 -37.13 20.61
C LYS A 544 11.59 -35.68 20.77
N MET A 545 11.76 -34.99 19.64
CA MET A 545 12.23 -33.61 19.61
C MET A 545 11.39 -32.71 20.53
N SER A 546 12.05 -32.05 21.47
CA SER A 546 11.46 -31.05 22.35
C SER A 546 11.07 -29.79 21.56
N ILE A 547 10.23 -28.95 22.16
CA ILE A 547 9.84 -27.66 21.57
C ILE A 547 11.07 -26.76 21.36
N LEU A 548 12.03 -26.82 22.30
CA LEU A 548 13.31 -26.10 22.20
C LEU A 548 14.13 -26.57 20.99
N GLU A 549 14.37 -27.88 20.87
CA GLU A 549 15.10 -28.43 19.72
C GLU A 549 14.41 -28.11 18.39
N LYS A 550 13.07 -28.06 18.38
CA LYS A 550 12.29 -27.65 17.21
C LYS A 550 12.45 -26.16 16.87
N ALA A 551 12.48 -25.28 17.87
CA ALA A 551 12.74 -23.85 17.67
C ALA A 551 14.16 -23.59 17.12
N LEU A 552 15.16 -24.29 17.68
CA LEU A 552 16.56 -24.23 17.23
C LEU A 552 16.72 -24.78 15.80
N LEU A 553 16.00 -25.85 15.45
CA LEU A 553 15.93 -26.38 14.09
C LEU A 553 15.43 -25.32 13.10
N TYR A 554 14.36 -24.59 13.44
CA TYR A 554 13.84 -23.54 12.57
C TYR A 554 14.83 -22.40 12.37
N GLN A 555 15.62 -22.08 13.39
CA GLN A 555 16.72 -21.12 13.34
C GLN A 555 17.94 -21.60 12.51
N ARG A 556 17.98 -22.88 12.11
CA ARG A 556 19.15 -23.55 11.50
C ARG A 556 20.38 -23.57 12.41
N GLU A 557 20.16 -23.58 13.72
CA GLU A 557 21.25 -23.83 14.67
C GLU A 557 21.55 -25.33 14.71
N ASP A 558 22.80 -25.67 15.05
CA ASP A 558 23.16 -27.06 15.26
C ASP A 558 22.43 -27.57 16.52
N ILE A 559 21.40 -28.38 16.33
CA ILE A 559 20.63 -28.96 17.43
C ILE A 559 21.55 -29.76 18.37
N ASN A 560 22.65 -30.31 17.84
CA ASN A 560 23.60 -31.08 18.63
C ASN A 560 24.38 -30.21 19.62
N SER A 561 24.53 -28.90 19.39
CA SER A 561 25.20 -28.01 20.36
C SER A 561 24.32 -27.69 21.57
N TYR A 562 23.01 -27.93 21.50
CA TYR A 562 22.03 -27.62 22.57
C TYR A 562 21.34 -28.85 23.16
N ARG A 563 21.69 -30.05 22.69
CA ARG A 563 21.43 -31.28 23.46
C ARG A 563 22.29 -31.25 24.71
N LEU A 564 21.85 -30.49 25.71
CA LEU A 564 22.15 -30.83 27.10
C LEU A 564 21.73 -32.29 27.24
N SER A 565 22.70 -33.16 27.53
CA SER A 565 22.57 -34.62 27.54
C SER A 565 21.19 -35.09 28.04
N THR A 566 20.25 -35.32 27.12
CA THR A 566 18.97 -35.97 27.41
C THR A 566 19.06 -37.48 27.18
N ASP A 567 20.24 -38.00 26.85
CA ASP A 567 20.54 -39.39 27.12
C ASP A 567 20.45 -39.59 28.64
N ASP A 568 19.65 -40.55 29.10
CA ASP A 568 19.55 -41.04 30.49
C ASP A 568 20.89 -41.51 31.10
N ARG A 569 22.02 -41.24 30.43
CA ARG A 569 23.36 -41.34 30.99
C ARG A 569 23.61 -40.06 31.76
N GLY A 570 23.37 -40.11 33.07
CA GLY A 570 23.76 -39.02 33.96
C GLY A 570 25.18 -38.53 33.65
N TYR A 571 25.40 -37.22 33.81
CA TYR A 571 26.65 -36.52 33.48
C TYR A 571 27.90 -37.38 33.73
N SER A 572 28.76 -37.47 32.72
CA SER A 572 30.07 -38.10 32.87
C SER A 572 30.86 -37.43 33.99
N GLN A 573 31.83 -38.15 34.58
CA GLN A 573 32.65 -37.56 35.65
C GLN A 573 33.40 -36.30 35.20
N GLU A 574 33.79 -36.23 33.93
CA GLU A 574 34.44 -35.04 33.35
C GLU A 574 33.47 -33.85 33.25
N GLU A 575 32.22 -34.07 32.83
CA GLU A 575 31.19 -33.02 32.79
C GLU A 575 30.81 -32.51 34.19
N LYS A 576 30.76 -33.40 35.19
CA LYS A 576 30.55 -33.01 36.59
C LYS A 576 31.70 -32.18 37.13
N GLN A 577 32.94 -32.52 36.79
CA GLN A 577 34.11 -31.74 37.18
C GLN A 577 34.16 -30.36 36.50
N LEU A 578 33.71 -30.25 35.24
CA LEU A 578 33.59 -28.97 34.54
C LEU A 578 32.51 -28.07 35.15
N LEU A 579 31.35 -28.64 35.53
CA LEU A 579 30.28 -27.93 36.23
C LEU A 579 30.72 -27.47 37.64
N GLU A 580 31.45 -28.30 38.38
CA GLU A 580 32.03 -27.96 39.69
C GLU A 580 33.16 -26.91 39.58
N ALA A 581 33.92 -26.93 38.48
CA ALA A 581 34.96 -25.93 38.23
C ALA A 581 34.37 -24.55 37.88
N HIS A 582 33.22 -24.50 37.20
CA HIS A 582 32.52 -23.25 36.93
C HIS A 582 31.78 -22.69 38.15
N THR A 583 31.23 -23.52 39.03
CA THR A 583 30.59 -23.06 40.27
C THR A 583 31.57 -22.59 41.36
N ARG A 584 32.87 -22.86 41.22
CA ARG A 584 33.92 -22.36 42.13
C ARG A 584 34.60 -21.07 41.68
N CYS A 585 34.20 -20.51 40.52
CA CYS A 585 34.74 -19.26 39.98
C CYS A 585 33.72 -18.10 39.96
N GLU A 586 32.62 -18.21 40.70
CA GLU A 586 31.78 -17.06 41.09
C GLU A 586 32.08 -16.59 42.51
#